data_AF-A0A4S8MII8-F1
#
_entry.id   AF-A0A4S8MII8-F1
#
_cell.length_a   1.000
_cell.length_b   1.000
_cell.length_c   1.000
_cell.angle_alpha   90.00
_cell.angle_beta   90.00
_cell.angle_gamma   90.00
#
_symmetry.space_group_name_H-M   'P 1'
#
loop_
_entity.id
_entity.type
_entity.pdbx_description
1 polymer ?
#
loop_
_entity_poly.entity_id
_entity_poly.type
_entity_poly.pdbx_seq_one_letter_code
_entity_poly.pdbx_strand_id
1 'polypeptide(L)' 'VTTEMSWTEHLMLPLVHLVFRDLQHDIKANLSNLPSGVPSEVKEGLVAVHQKLSDYYMKYNESPFYI' A
#
# COMPACT_ATOMS: atom_id res chain seq x y z
N VAL A 1 -17.40 23.03 -18.37
CA VAL A 1 -17.19 21.57 -18.50
C VAL A 1 -16.05 21.23 -17.57
N THR A 2 -16.37 20.66 -16.41
CA THR A 2 -15.38 20.32 -15.37
C THR A 2 -15.74 18.95 -14.79
N THR A 3 -16.07 18.03 -15.69
CA THR A 3 -16.59 16.70 -15.36
C THR A 3 -15.46 15.67 -15.34
N GLU A 4 -14.34 15.93 -16.03
CA GLU A 4 -13.25 14.95 -16.18
C GLU A 4 -12.43 14.72 -14.90
N MET A 5 -12.17 15.76 -14.08
CA MET A 5 -11.35 15.61 -12.87
C MET A 5 -11.97 14.69 -11.81
N SER A 6 -13.31 14.68 -11.71
CA SER A 6 -14.03 13.83 -10.76
C SER A 6 -13.96 12.34 -11.13
N TRP A 7 -13.93 12.00 -12.42
CA TRP A 7 -13.81 10.60 -12.88
C TRP A 7 -12.41 10.04 -12.66
N THR A 8 -11.38 10.87 -12.84
CA THR A 8 -9.99 10.47 -12.62
C THR A 8 -9.73 10.16 -11.15
N GLU A 9 -10.25 10.96 -10.22
CA GLU A 9 -10.17 10.69 -8.78
C GLU A 9 -10.94 9.42 -8.39
N HIS A 10 -12.15 9.24 -8.91
CA HIS A 10 -13.00 8.08 -8.60
C HIS A 10 -12.42 6.75 -9.12
N LEU A 11 -11.65 6.77 -10.22
CA LEU A 11 -11.01 5.58 -10.78
C LEU A 11 -9.58 5.37 -10.25
N MET A 12 -8.84 6.45 -9.95
CA MET A 12 -7.49 6.33 -9.40
C MET A 12 -7.50 5.82 -7.95
N LEU A 13 -8.45 6.24 -7.12
CA LEU A 13 -8.49 5.83 -5.71
C LEU A 13 -8.66 4.30 -5.54
N PRO A 14 -9.62 3.63 -6.22
CA PRO A 14 -9.72 2.17 -6.21
C PRO A 14 -8.48 1.47 -6.78
N LEU A 15 -7.88 2.04 -7.83
CA LEU A 15 -6.68 1.48 -8.46
C LEU A 15 -5.47 1.54 -7.51
N VAL A 16 -5.28 2.67 -6.84
CA VAL A 16 -4.22 2.86 -5.83
C VAL A 16 -4.42 1.91 -4.66
N HIS A 17 -5.67 1.73 -4.19
CA HIS A 17 -5.98 0.76 -3.14
C HIS A 17 -5.71 -0.69 -3.56
N LEU A 18 -6.03 -1.06 -4.80
CA LEU A 18 -5.74 -2.39 -5.32
C LEU A 18 -4.23 -2.63 -5.39
N VAL A 19 -3.49 -1.69 -5.98
CA VAL A 19 -2.02 -1.78 -6.09
C VAL A 19 -1.35 -1.88 -4.72
N PHE A 20 -1.79 -1.06 -3.74
CA PHE A 20 -1.22 -1.12 -2.40
C PHE A 20 -1.57 -2.41 -1.65
N ARG A 21 -2.79 -2.93 -1.83
CA ARG A 21 -3.20 -4.21 -1.24
C ARG A 21 -2.37 -5.35 -1.80
N ASP A 22 -2.22 -5.40 -3.12
CA ASP A 22 -1.42 -6.43 -3.81
C ASP A 22 0.04 -6.35 -3.35
N LEU A 23 0.60 -5.15 -3.26
CA LEU A 23 1.98 -4.96 -2.77
C LEU A 23 2.16 -5.41 -1.31
N GLN A 24 1.21 -5.10 -0.41
CA GLN A 24 1.25 -5.57 0.97
C GLN A 24 1.15 -7.10 1.05
N HIS A 25 0.32 -7.71 0.21
CA HIS A 25 0.18 -9.17 0.12
C HIS A 25 1.50 -9.82 -0.29
N ASP A 26 2.15 -9.30 -1.33
CA ASP A 26 3.43 -9.81 -1.83
C ASP A 26 4.55 -9.67 -0.79
N ILE A 27 4.63 -8.52 -0.10
CA ILE A 27 5.62 -8.32 0.96
C ILE A 27 5.41 -9.30 2.10
N LYS A 28 4.16 -9.54 2.51
CA LYS A 28 3.84 -10.51 3.56
C LYS A 28 4.22 -11.93 3.15
N ALA A 29 3.90 -12.34 1.92
CA ALA A 29 4.26 -13.65 1.39
C ALA A 29 5.79 -13.84 1.34
N ASN A 30 6.51 -12.83 0.88
CA ASN A 30 7.97 -12.84 0.85
C ASN A 30 8.56 -12.92 2.27
N LEU A 31 8.05 -12.13 3.22
CA LEU A 31 8.48 -12.19 4.63
C LEU A 31 8.27 -13.58 5.25
N SER A 32 7.16 -14.26 4.94
CA SER A 32 6.91 -15.63 5.44
C SER A 32 7.80 -16.69 4.81
N ASN A 33 8.30 -16.45 3.60
CA ASN A 33 9.14 -17.37 2.85
C ASN A 33 10.64 -17.06 2.98
N LEU A 34 11.04 -16.07 3.78
CA LEU A 34 12.45 -15.72 3.95
C LEU A 34 13.21 -16.88 4.62
N PRO A 35 14.34 -17.33 4.04
CA PRO A 35 15.21 -18.29 4.69
C PRO A 35 15.81 -17.74 5.99
N SER A 36 16.04 -18.61 6.97
CA SER A 36 16.51 -18.24 8.32
C SER A 36 17.92 -17.62 8.38
N GLY A 37 18.67 -17.64 7.26
CA GLY A 37 20.00 -17.05 7.15
C GLY A 37 20.02 -15.65 6.53
N VAL A 38 18.86 -15.04 6.28
CA VAL A 38 18.77 -13.71 5.69
C VAL A 38 19.22 -12.65 6.72
N PRO A 39 20.05 -11.66 6.31
CA PRO A 39 20.44 -10.56 7.18
C PRO A 39 19.22 -9.85 7.79
N SER A 40 19.31 -9.53 9.08
CA SER A 40 18.24 -8.85 9.83
C SER A 40 17.78 -7.56 9.16
N GLU A 41 18.70 -6.84 8.53
CA GLU A 41 18.47 -5.59 7.82
C GLU A 41 17.48 -5.74 6.67
N VAL A 42 17.48 -6.89 5.99
CA VAL A 42 16.54 -7.17 4.88
C VAL A 42 15.13 -7.40 5.43
N LYS A 43 15.03 -8.12 6.56
CA LYS A 43 13.75 -8.37 7.23
C LYS A 43 13.17 -7.08 7.79
N GLU A 44 13.99 -6.25 8.42
CA GLU A 44 13.61 -4.93 8.93
C GLU A 44 13.17 -4.01 7.79
N GLY A 45 13.91 -3.99 6.68
CA GLY A 45 13.54 -3.22 5.49
C GLY A 45 12.17 -3.62 4.93
N LEU A 46 11.91 -4.93 4.80
CA LEU A 46 10.60 -5.44 4.34
C LEU A 46 9.46 -5.10 5.31
N VAL A 47 9.70 -5.19 6.63
CA VAL A 47 8.73 -4.79 7.65
C VAL A 47 8.46 -3.28 7.59
N ALA A 48 9.49 -2.46 7.45
CA ALA A 48 9.37 -1.01 7.34
C ALA A 48 8.58 -0.59 6.08
N VAL A 49 8.82 -1.26 4.94
CA VAL A 49 8.04 -1.03 3.72
C VAL A 49 6.57 -1.41 3.92
N HIS A 50 6.30 -2.57 4.51
CA HIS A 50 4.93 -3.00 4.83
C HIS A 50 4.21 -1.97 5.72
N GLN A 51 4.89 -1.49 6.76
CA GLN A 51 4.33 -0.51 7.69
C GLN A 51 4.07 0.84 7.01
N LYS A 52 5.01 1.31 6.18
CA LYS A 52 4.83 2.56 5.43
C LYS A 52 3.65 2.49 4.46
N LEU A 53 3.44 1.35 3.80
CA LEU A 53 2.26 1.14 2.95
C LEU A 53 0.96 1.16 3.76
N SER A 54 0.97 0.61 4.97
CA SER A 54 -0.18 0.65 5.88
C SER A 54 -0.48 2.08 6.36
N ASP A 55 0.56 2.85 6.67
CA ASP A 55 0.41 4.26 7.08
C ASP A 55 -0.15 5.13 5.96
N TYR A 56 0.30 4.89 4.72
CA TYR A 56 -0.28 5.53 3.54
C TYR A 56 -1.77 5.18 3.40
N TYR A 57 -2.13 3.90 3.54
CA TYR A 57 -3.53 3.48 3.48
C TYR A 57 -4.40 4.19 4.54
N MET A 58 -3.94 4.24 5.80
CA MET A 58 -4.67 4.92 6.88
C MET A 58 -4.84 6.43 6.60
N LYS A 59 -3.77 7.11 6.17
CA LYS A 59 -3.84 8.55 5.85
C LYS A 59 -4.80 8.88 4.71
N TYR A 60 -4.92 7.99 3.72
CA TYR A 60 -5.84 8.19 2.61
C TYR A 60 -7.30 7.91 3.03
N ASN A 61 -7.53 6.96 3.92
CA ASN A 61 -8.85 6.68 4.48
C ASN A 61 -9.36 7.76 5.45
N GLU A 62 -8.45 8.47 6.13
CA GLU A 62 -8.78 9.63 6.98
C GLU A 62 -9.03 10.93 6.19
N SER A 63 -8.83 10.92 4.87
CA SER A 63 -9.05 12.09 4.03
C SER A 63 -10.56 12.42 3.95
N PRO A 64 -10.98 13.66 4.22
CA PRO A 64 -12.40 14.07 4.23
C PRO A 64 -13.08 14.05 2.85
N PHE A 65 -12.36 13.68 1.79
CA PHE A 65 -12.91 13.42 0.46
C PHE A 65 -13.52 12.01 0.32
N TYR A 66 -13.55 11.24 1.42
CA TYR A 66 -14.01 9.85 1.49
C TYR A 66 -15.44 9.71 2.05
N ILE A 67 -16.35 10.63 1.70
CA ILE A 67 -17.79 10.57 2.02
C ILE A 67 -18.60 10.40 0.75
#